data_AF-R7RWE0-F1
#
_entry.id   AF-R7RWE0-F1
#
_cell.length_a   1.000
_cell.length_b   1.000
_cell.length_c   1.000
_cell.angle_alpha   90.00
_cell.angle_beta   90.00
_cell.angle_gamma   90.00
#
_symmetry.space_group_name_H-M   'P 1'
#
loop_
_entity.id
_entity.type
_entity.pdbx_description
1 polymer ?
#
loop_
_entity_poly.entity_id
_entity_poly.type
_entity_poly.pdbx_seq_one_letter_code
_entity_poly.pdbx_strand_id
1 'polypeptide(L)'
;MFPLVALNHEQIKQCAQAGSLLTNKANFNSVADRLVNLDQPTLLSLIEKMKEGKLVKIQTQEEKNCFRVISDIDYVAQHVSNSRTNQKYMRNEAWALVHYLGAPHWFVTFSPTDNKHPLCLYYADTDEKIYPNIWDNTARMKLIARNPVASARFFKVIVDLFIKYVLGIDNPDKLGLYGETEGYYATVEQ
;
A
#
# COMPACT_ATOMS: atom_id res chain seq x y z
N MET A 1 12.04 3.63 -9.96
CA MET A 1 10.80 3.63 -10.79
C MET A 1 9.94 2.39 -10.47
N PHE A 2 10.56 1.33 -9.96
CA PHE A 2 9.96 0.09 -9.53
C PHE A 2 8.80 0.21 -8.52
N PRO A 3 8.90 0.96 -7.39
CA PRO A 3 7.82 0.96 -6.41
C PRO A 3 6.50 1.37 -7.05
N LEU A 4 6.52 2.40 -7.89
CA LEU A 4 5.36 2.81 -8.67
C LEU A 4 4.85 1.70 -9.59
N VAL A 5 5.70 1.10 -10.43
CA VAL A 5 5.27 0.10 -11.43
C VAL A 5 4.79 -1.21 -10.79
N ALA A 6 5.52 -1.72 -9.79
CA ALA A 6 5.20 -2.99 -9.16
C ALA A 6 4.05 -2.88 -8.17
N LEU A 7 3.96 -1.78 -7.40
CA LEU A 7 2.78 -1.56 -6.56
C LEU A 7 1.56 -1.22 -7.40
N ASN A 8 1.68 -0.54 -8.54
CA ASN A 8 0.56 -0.39 -9.48
C ASN A 8 0.14 -1.75 -10.03
N HIS A 9 1.08 -2.61 -10.43
CA HIS A 9 0.76 -3.93 -10.93
C HIS A 9 0.13 -4.82 -9.85
N GLU A 10 0.64 -4.75 -8.62
CA GLU A 10 0.08 -5.42 -7.45
C GLU A 10 -1.31 -4.87 -7.11
N GLN A 11 -1.52 -3.56 -7.13
CA GLN A 11 -2.83 -2.95 -6.95
C GLN A 11 -3.81 -3.40 -8.01
N ILE A 12 -3.44 -3.40 -9.29
CA ILE A 12 -4.30 -3.88 -10.37
C ILE A 12 -4.66 -5.36 -10.16
N LYS A 13 -3.67 -6.18 -9.78
CA LYS A 13 -3.88 -7.60 -9.47
C LYS A 13 -4.79 -7.79 -8.26
N GLN A 14 -4.56 -7.07 -7.18
CA GLN A 14 -5.35 -7.15 -5.96
C GLN A 14 -6.77 -6.59 -6.16
N CYS A 15 -6.94 -5.53 -6.95
CA CYS A 15 -8.26 -5.04 -7.38
C CYS A 15 -9.01 -6.11 -8.16
N ALA A 16 -8.35 -6.78 -9.12
CA ALA A 16 -8.97 -7.85 -9.90
C ALA A 16 -9.32 -9.07 -9.03
N GLN A 17 -8.44 -9.45 -8.10
CA GLN A 17 -8.68 -10.54 -7.14
C GLN A 17 -9.76 -10.20 -6.12
N ALA A 18 -9.77 -8.98 -5.58
CA ALA A 18 -10.84 -8.50 -4.71
C ALA A 18 -12.17 -8.53 -5.47
N GLY A 19 -12.23 -8.02 -6.70
CA GLY A 19 -13.39 -8.14 -7.60
C GLY A 19 -13.92 -9.57 -7.70
N SER A 20 -13.03 -10.55 -7.92
CA SER A 20 -13.41 -11.97 -8.01
C SER A 20 -13.75 -12.64 -6.66
N LEU A 21 -13.19 -12.19 -5.55
CA LEU A 21 -13.53 -12.67 -4.21
C LEU A 21 -14.88 -12.10 -3.74
N LEU A 22 -15.24 -10.91 -4.24
CA LEU A 22 -16.53 -10.29 -3.98
C LEU A 22 -17.66 -10.99 -4.70
N THR A 23 -17.48 -11.39 -5.97
CA THR A 23 -18.48 -12.16 -6.73
C THR A 23 -18.74 -13.53 -6.11
N ASN A 24 -17.78 -14.08 -5.37
CA ASN A 24 -17.89 -15.37 -4.68
C ASN A 24 -18.44 -15.27 -3.24
N LYS A 25 -18.75 -14.08 -2.70
CA LYS A 25 -19.38 -13.96 -1.37
C LYS A 25 -20.90 -14.07 -1.48
N ALA A 26 -21.51 -14.76 -0.53
CA ALA A 26 -22.97 -14.95 -0.42
C ALA A 26 -23.78 -13.63 -0.46
N ASN A 27 -23.14 -12.50 -0.14
CA ASN A 27 -23.76 -11.19 -0.08
C ASN A 27 -23.66 -10.40 -1.40
N PHE A 28 -22.99 -10.90 -2.44
CA PHE A 28 -22.77 -10.18 -3.70
C PHE A 28 -24.08 -9.72 -4.34
N ASN A 29 -25.03 -10.64 -4.51
CA ASN A 29 -26.33 -10.33 -5.07
C ASN A 29 -27.05 -9.26 -4.25
N SER A 30 -26.97 -9.37 -2.92
CA SER A 30 -27.57 -8.38 -2.01
C SER A 30 -26.93 -6.99 -2.12
N VAL A 31 -25.60 -6.91 -2.34
CA VAL A 31 -24.89 -5.63 -2.55
C VAL A 31 -25.22 -5.06 -3.93
N ALA A 32 -25.24 -5.90 -4.98
CA ALA A 32 -25.60 -5.51 -6.34
C ALA A 32 -27.03 -4.97 -6.41
N ASP A 33 -27.99 -5.68 -5.80
CA ASP A 33 -29.38 -5.25 -5.71
C ASP A 33 -29.52 -3.92 -4.97
N ARG A 34 -28.76 -3.71 -3.87
CA ARG A 34 -28.74 -2.42 -3.17
C ARG A 34 -28.17 -1.28 -4.02
N LEU A 35 -27.17 -1.59 -4.85
CA LEU A 35 -26.53 -0.63 -5.76
C LEU A 35 -27.47 -0.21 -6.89
N VAL A 36 -28.21 -1.16 -7.46
CA VAL A 36 -29.19 -0.91 -8.53
C VAL A 36 -30.41 -0.16 -8.01
N ASN A 37 -30.90 -0.52 -6.82
CA ASN A 37 -32.11 0.06 -6.24
C ASN A 37 -31.82 1.30 -5.36
N LEU A 38 -30.65 1.91 -5.50
CA LEU A 38 -30.26 3.07 -4.71
C LEU A 38 -31.05 4.30 -5.14
N ASP A 39 -31.60 5.04 -4.17
CA ASP A 39 -32.26 6.32 -4.45
C ASP A 39 -31.22 7.41 -4.78
N GLN A 40 -31.04 7.67 -6.08
CA GLN A 40 -30.08 8.64 -6.59
C GLN A 40 -30.31 10.08 -6.07
N PRO A 41 -31.56 10.60 -5.99
CA PRO A 41 -31.82 11.93 -5.42
C PRO A 41 -31.36 12.06 -3.96
N THR A 42 -31.65 11.05 -3.11
CA THR A 42 -31.18 11.04 -1.73
C THR A 42 -29.66 11.00 -1.66
N LEU A 43 -28.99 10.18 -2.48
CA LEU A 43 -27.52 10.13 -2.52
C LEU A 43 -26.90 11.48 -2.91
N LEU A 44 -27.44 12.16 -3.92
CA LEU A 44 -26.95 13.49 -4.34
C LEU A 44 -27.14 14.52 -3.22
N SER A 45 -28.28 14.49 -2.54
CA SER A 45 -28.54 15.37 -1.39
C SER A 45 -27.55 15.13 -0.24
N LEU A 46 -27.16 13.88 0.00
CA LEU A 46 -26.18 13.50 1.01
C LEU A 46 -24.78 13.98 0.63
N ILE A 47 -24.38 13.82 -0.65
CA ILE A 47 -23.09 14.29 -1.15
C ILE A 47 -22.95 15.80 -0.95
N GLU A 48 -23.97 16.59 -1.30
CA GLU A 48 -23.93 18.05 -1.11
C GLU A 48 -23.85 18.44 0.38
N LYS A 49 -24.66 17.81 1.25
CA LYS A 49 -24.57 18.01 2.71
C LYS A 49 -23.18 17.68 3.27
N MET A 50 -22.55 16.61 2.78
CA MET A 50 -21.20 16.20 3.21
C MET A 50 -20.10 17.12 2.69
N LYS A 51 -20.23 17.64 1.45
CA LYS A 51 -19.29 18.64 0.90
C LYS A 51 -19.29 19.95 1.70
N GLU A 52 -20.46 20.35 2.22
CA GLU A 52 -20.62 21.52 3.08
C GLU A 52 -20.05 21.31 4.51
N GLY A 53 -19.51 20.12 4.82
CA GLY A 53 -18.92 19.80 6.12
C GLY A 53 -19.95 19.62 7.25
N LYS A 54 -21.24 19.50 6.92
CA LYS A 54 -22.29 19.30 7.93
C LYS A 54 -22.30 17.85 8.42
N LEU A 55 -22.41 17.66 9.74
CA LEU A 55 -22.68 16.35 10.33
C LEU A 55 -24.05 15.85 9.85
N VAL A 56 -24.04 14.88 8.93
CA VAL A 56 -25.25 14.26 8.42
C VAL A 56 -25.83 13.34 9.49
N LYS A 57 -26.90 13.77 10.16
CA LYS A 57 -27.72 12.87 10.98
C LYS A 57 -28.62 12.06 10.06
N ILE A 58 -28.46 10.74 10.07
CA ILE A 58 -29.28 9.81 9.31
C ILE A 58 -30.68 9.79 9.92
N GLN A 59 -31.69 10.22 9.17
CA GLN A 59 -33.07 10.27 9.65
C GLN A 59 -33.96 9.30 8.89
N THR A 60 -33.74 9.12 7.58
CA THR A 60 -34.62 8.29 6.74
C THR A 60 -34.06 6.91 6.44
N GLN A 61 -34.92 5.98 6.03
CA GLN A 61 -34.51 4.62 5.71
C GLN A 61 -33.69 4.58 4.39
N GLU A 62 -33.97 5.51 3.48
CA GLU A 62 -33.27 5.72 2.22
C GLU A 62 -31.85 6.23 2.46
N GLU A 63 -31.67 7.16 3.40
CA GLU A 63 -30.34 7.61 3.84
C GLU A 63 -29.55 6.45 4.48
N LYS A 64 -30.18 5.62 5.32
CA LYS A 64 -29.54 4.41 5.87
C LYS A 64 -29.07 3.45 4.79
N ASN A 65 -29.87 3.27 3.73
CA ASN A 65 -29.52 2.41 2.61
C ASN A 65 -28.31 2.97 1.83
N CYS A 66 -28.25 4.30 1.65
CA CYS A 66 -27.09 4.97 1.05
C CYS A 66 -25.81 4.76 1.88
N PHE A 67 -25.87 4.98 3.19
CA PHE A 67 -24.73 4.73 4.07
C PHE A 67 -24.31 3.27 4.15
N ARG A 68 -25.27 2.33 4.06
CA ARG A 68 -24.97 0.91 4.03
C ARG A 68 -24.22 0.52 2.75
N VAL A 69 -24.58 1.10 1.60
CA VAL A 69 -23.85 0.90 0.35
C VAL A 69 -22.44 1.49 0.40
N ILE A 70 -22.27 2.68 0.98
CA ILE A 70 -20.95 3.27 1.22
C ILE A 70 -20.11 2.35 2.13
N SER A 71 -20.71 1.82 3.21
CA SER A 71 -20.04 0.88 4.11
C SER A 71 -19.68 -0.44 3.42
N ASP A 72 -20.55 -0.96 2.56
CA ASP A 72 -20.28 -2.16 1.78
C ASP A 72 -19.08 -1.93 0.84
N ILE A 73 -19.04 -0.78 0.16
CA ILE A 73 -17.94 -0.36 -0.71
C ILE A 73 -16.64 -0.13 0.09
N ASP A 74 -16.70 0.51 1.26
CA ASP A 74 -15.54 0.74 2.11
C ASP A 74 -14.95 -0.58 2.64
N TYR A 75 -15.81 -1.53 3.00
CA TYR A 75 -15.42 -2.88 3.41
C TYR A 75 -14.75 -3.65 2.26
N VAL A 76 -15.26 -3.48 1.03
CA VAL A 76 -14.60 -3.99 -0.17
C VAL A 76 -13.22 -3.36 -0.35
N ALA A 77 -13.15 -2.02 -0.31
CA ALA A 77 -11.94 -1.26 -0.57
C ALA A 77 -10.82 -1.57 0.43
N GLN A 78 -11.14 -2.02 1.65
CA GLN A 78 -10.15 -2.48 2.63
C GLN A 78 -9.24 -3.60 2.09
N HIS A 79 -9.74 -4.45 1.19
CA HIS A 79 -8.98 -5.59 0.66
C HIS A 79 -8.09 -5.21 -0.54
N VAL A 80 -8.11 -3.95 -0.96
CA VAL A 80 -7.27 -3.40 -2.01
C VAL A 80 -6.13 -2.62 -1.34
N SER A 81 -4.88 -3.08 -1.51
CA SER A 81 -3.72 -2.38 -0.98
C SER A 81 -3.68 -0.94 -1.49
N ASN A 82 -3.42 -0.02 -0.56
CA ASN A 82 -3.37 1.43 -0.78
C ASN A 82 -4.69 2.07 -1.26
N SER A 83 -5.85 1.49 -0.92
CA SER A 83 -7.11 2.21 -0.93
C SER A 83 -7.15 3.32 0.13
N ARG A 84 -8.09 4.27 0.02
CA ARG A 84 -8.31 5.32 1.06
C ARG A 84 -8.58 4.69 2.44
N THR A 85 -9.24 3.53 2.46
CA THR A 85 -9.49 2.74 3.65
C THR A 85 -8.20 2.16 4.22
N ASN A 86 -7.34 1.57 3.39
CA ASN A 86 -6.03 1.06 3.84
C ASN A 86 -5.15 2.18 4.44
N GLN A 87 -5.11 3.35 3.80
CA GLN A 87 -4.38 4.51 4.34
C GLN A 87 -4.94 4.98 5.70
N LYS A 88 -6.26 4.89 5.91
CA LYS A 88 -6.86 5.19 7.21
C LYS A 88 -6.44 4.18 8.28
N TYR A 89 -6.41 2.90 7.96
CA TYR A 89 -5.92 1.87 8.88
C TYR A 89 -4.45 2.04 9.23
N MET A 90 -3.59 2.25 8.23
CA MET A 90 -2.16 2.48 8.47
C MET A 90 -1.90 3.70 9.37
N ARG A 91 -2.68 4.79 9.18
CA ARG A 91 -2.64 5.93 10.09
C ARG A 91 -3.07 5.54 11.50
N ASN A 92 -4.15 4.80 11.66
CA ASN A 92 -4.61 4.37 12.98
C ASN A 92 -3.59 3.48 13.70
N GLU A 93 -2.92 2.58 12.98
CA GLU A 93 -1.83 1.75 13.52
C GLU A 93 -0.64 2.59 13.98
N ALA A 94 -0.22 3.55 13.16
CA ALA A 94 0.83 4.49 13.54
C ALA A 94 0.44 5.32 14.78
N TRP A 95 -0.80 5.82 14.85
CA TRP A 95 -1.32 6.53 16.02
C TRP A 95 -1.36 5.65 17.27
N ALA A 96 -1.75 4.38 17.14
CA ALA A 96 -1.76 3.44 18.24
C ALA A 96 -0.34 3.18 18.76
N LEU A 97 0.64 3.06 17.86
CA LEU A 97 2.05 2.91 18.23
C LEU A 97 2.57 4.16 18.94
N VAL A 98 2.27 5.36 18.44
CA VAL A 98 2.64 6.63 19.09
C VAL A 98 1.97 6.78 20.45
N HIS A 99 0.73 6.33 20.61
CA HIS A 99 0.05 6.36 21.90
C HIS A 99 0.70 5.40 22.91
N TYR A 100 1.19 4.24 22.44
CA TYR A 100 1.79 3.21 23.29
C TYR A 100 3.26 3.48 23.64
N LEU A 101 4.09 3.85 22.66
CA LEU A 101 5.54 4.08 22.82
C LEU A 101 5.93 5.55 22.96
N GLY A 102 4.99 6.48 22.75
CA GLY A 102 5.28 7.90 22.67
C GLY A 102 5.69 8.35 21.27
N ALA A 103 6.11 9.62 21.15
CA ALA A 103 6.47 10.21 19.86
C ALA A 103 7.72 9.53 19.27
N PRO A 104 7.74 9.25 17.96
CA PRO A 104 8.92 8.67 17.32
C PRO A 104 10.08 9.66 17.38
N HIS A 105 11.26 9.15 17.76
CA HIS A 105 12.50 9.93 17.75
C HIS A 105 13.02 10.18 16.32
N TRP A 106 12.73 9.25 15.40
CA TRP A 106 13.24 9.28 14.03
C TRP A 106 12.12 9.02 13.03
N PHE A 107 12.10 9.81 11.97
CA PHE A 107 11.30 9.58 10.77
C PHE A 107 12.27 9.40 9.59
N VAL A 108 12.22 8.24 8.94
CA VAL A 108 13.15 7.90 7.86
C VAL A 108 12.39 7.60 6.58
N THR A 109 12.76 8.30 5.51
CA THR A 109 12.32 8.01 4.14
C THR A 109 13.53 7.69 3.29
N PHE A 110 13.53 6.54 2.61
CA PHE A 110 14.57 6.20 1.64
C PHE A 110 13.96 5.53 0.42
N SER A 111 14.53 5.81 -0.75
CA SER A 111 14.07 5.31 -2.04
C SER A 111 15.21 4.61 -2.77
N PRO A 112 15.31 3.27 -2.66
CA PRO A 112 16.35 2.51 -3.34
C PRO A 112 16.30 2.74 -4.85
N THR A 113 17.40 3.20 -5.44
CA THR A 113 17.47 3.48 -6.88
C THR A 113 17.82 2.21 -7.66
N ASP A 114 16.78 1.51 -8.10
CA ASP A 114 16.81 0.28 -8.91
C ASP A 114 17.77 0.33 -10.12
N ASN A 115 17.67 1.35 -10.97
CA ASN A 115 18.43 1.42 -12.22
C ASN A 115 19.90 1.84 -12.05
N LYS A 116 20.34 2.24 -10.85
CA LYS A 116 21.74 2.61 -10.57
C LYS A 116 22.43 1.63 -9.64
N HIS A 117 21.68 0.76 -8.96
CA HIS A 117 22.24 -0.12 -7.95
C HIS A 117 22.75 -1.44 -8.58
N PRO A 118 24.05 -1.79 -8.44
CA PRO A 118 24.63 -2.99 -9.05
C PRO A 118 23.89 -4.28 -8.69
N LEU A 119 23.47 -4.43 -7.43
CA LEU A 119 22.69 -5.59 -6.97
C LEU A 119 21.35 -5.75 -7.71
N CYS A 120 20.66 -4.64 -8.04
CA CYS A 120 19.40 -4.70 -8.77
C CYS A 120 19.63 -5.09 -10.24
N LEU A 121 20.71 -4.59 -10.85
CA LEU A 121 21.11 -4.96 -12.20
C LEU A 121 21.53 -6.44 -12.27
N TYR A 122 22.26 -6.92 -11.26
CA TYR A 122 22.61 -8.32 -11.11
C TYR A 122 21.38 -9.23 -11.06
N TYR A 123 20.37 -8.90 -10.24
CA TYR A 123 19.13 -9.68 -10.20
C TYR A 123 18.31 -9.64 -11.50
N ALA A 124 18.49 -8.62 -12.33
CA ALA A 124 17.78 -8.46 -13.59
C ALA A 124 18.49 -9.14 -14.77
N ASP A 125 19.78 -9.43 -14.64
CA ASP A 125 20.61 -10.04 -15.67
C ASP A 125 20.38 -11.56 -15.79
N THR A 126 20.67 -12.14 -16.95
CA THR A 126 20.41 -13.56 -17.28
C THR A 126 21.62 -14.49 -17.12
N ASP A 127 22.70 -13.99 -16.49
CA ASP A 127 23.78 -14.75 -15.85
C ASP A 127 24.85 -15.44 -16.74
N GLU A 128 25.96 -14.77 -17.11
CA GLU A 128 27.27 -15.43 -17.29
C GLU A 128 28.46 -14.49 -16.95
N LYS A 129 29.23 -14.84 -15.90
CA LYS A 129 30.52 -14.26 -15.40
C LYS A 129 30.57 -12.75 -15.06
N ILE A 130 30.90 -12.49 -13.79
CA ILE A 130 30.85 -11.16 -13.14
C ILE A 130 32.04 -10.28 -13.56
N TYR A 131 31.76 -9.32 -14.43
CA TYR A 131 32.33 -7.97 -14.41
C TYR A 131 31.14 -7.01 -14.48
N PRO A 132 31.10 -5.87 -13.75
CA PRO A 132 30.00 -4.94 -13.90
C PRO A 132 30.04 -4.36 -15.32
N ASN A 133 29.24 -4.94 -16.21
CA ASN A 133 28.98 -4.32 -17.51
C ASN A 133 28.36 -2.95 -17.21
N ILE A 134 29.08 -1.89 -17.59
CA ILE A 134 28.60 -0.52 -17.43
C ILE A 134 27.56 -0.31 -18.52
N TRP A 135 26.31 -0.59 -18.16
CA TRP A 135 25.17 -0.38 -19.04
C TRP A 135 24.86 1.12 -19.16
N ASP A 136 24.54 1.55 -20.38
CA ASP A 136 24.02 2.89 -20.60
C ASP A 136 22.65 3.07 -19.92
N ASN A 137 22.18 4.32 -19.79
CA ASN A 137 20.92 4.58 -19.08
C ASN A 137 19.72 3.87 -19.73
N THR A 138 19.71 3.76 -21.07
CA THR A 138 18.60 3.14 -21.80
C THR A 138 18.57 1.63 -21.58
N ALA A 139 19.71 0.94 -21.65
CA ALA A 139 19.78 -0.48 -21.37
C ALA A 139 19.34 -0.80 -19.94
N ARG A 140 19.77 0.00 -18.95
CA ARG A 140 19.36 -0.19 -17.55
C ARG A 140 17.85 -0.08 -17.37
N MET A 141 17.23 0.93 -17.96
CA MET A 141 15.77 1.06 -17.93
C MET A 141 15.07 -0.13 -18.61
N LYS A 142 15.58 -0.58 -19.76
CA LYS A 142 15.01 -1.74 -20.48
C LYS A 142 15.14 -3.05 -19.69
N LEU A 143 16.27 -3.28 -19.02
CA LEU A 143 16.50 -4.46 -18.19
C LEU A 143 15.50 -4.52 -17.02
N ILE A 144 15.38 -3.43 -16.28
CA ILE A 144 14.43 -3.32 -15.17
C ILE A 144 12.98 -3.46 -15.66
N ALA A 145 12.62 -2.81 -16.77
CA ALA A 145 11.29 -2.90 -17.35
C ALA A 145 10.94 -4.33 -17.81
N ARG A 146 11.94 -5.10 -18.28
CA ARG A 146 11.77 -6.50 -18.70
C ARG A 146 11.68 -7.47 -17.53
N ASN A 147 12.25 -7.13 -16.38
CA ASN A 147 12.23 -7.97 -15.18
C ASN A 147 11.89 -7.15 -13.92
N PRO A 148 10.63 -6.74 -13.75
CA PRO A 148 10.20 -5.99 -12.56
C PRO A 148 10.34 -6.80 -11.27
N VAL A 149 10.37 -8.14 -11.35
CA VAL A 149 10.59 -9.02 -10.19
C VAL A 149 12.00 -8.85 -9.61
N ALA A 150 13.01 -8.59 -10.44
CA ALA A 150 14.35 -8.29 -9.98
C ALA A 150 14.40 -7.05 -9.08
N SER A 151 13.67 -6.00 -9.47
CA SER A 151 13.55 -4.80 -8.66
C SER A 151 12.76 -5.02 -7.36
N ALA A 152 11.79 -5.94 -7.34
CA ALA A 152 11.09 -6.33 -6.11
C ALA A 152 12.02 -7.03 -5.13
N ARG A 153 12.81 -7.97 -5.62
CA ARG A 153 13.83 -8.67 -4.82
C ARG A 153 14.86 -7.68 -4.29
N PHE A 154 15.32 -6.75 -5.13
CA PHE A 154 16.24 -5.70 -4.72
C PHE A 154 15.65 -4.83 -3.62
N PHE A 155 14.43 -4.30 -3.80
CA PHE A 155 13.76 -3.47 -2.81
C PHE A 155 13.63 -4.21 -1.48
N LYS A 156 13.16 -5.46 -1.50
CA LYS A 156 13.06 -6.30 -0.30
C LYS A 156 14.41 -6.45 0.40
N VAL A 157 15.47 -6.78 -0.34
CA VAL A 157 16.81 -6.93 0.26
C VAL A 157 17.28 -5.63 0.91
N ILE A 158 17.11 -4.48 0.25
CA ILE A 158 17.53 -3.20 0.83
C ILE A 158 16.72 -2.85 2.09
N VAL A 159 15.40 -3.07 2.09
CA VAL A 159 14.55 -2.83 3.27
C VAL A 159 14.93 -3.77 4.42
N ASP A 160 15.10 -5.06 4.15
CA ASP A 160 15.47 -6.06 5.16
C ASP A 160 16.85 -5.73 5.76
N LEU A 161 17.82 -5.32 4.93
CA LEU A 161 19.15 -4.90 5.39
C LEU A 161 19.07 -3.62 6.22
N PHE A 162 18.22 -2.66 5.85
CA PHE A 162 18.02 -1.43 6.62
C PHE A 162 17.46 -1.74 8.01
N ILE A 163 16.39 -2.54 8.09
CA ILE A 163 15.77 -2.94 9.36
C ILE A 163 16.77 -3.70 10.24
N LYS A 164 17.52 -4.65 9.67
CA LYS A 164 18.45 -5.48 10.43
C LYS A 164 19.70 -4.75 10.90
N TYR A 165 20.34 -3.97 10.01
CA TYR A 165 21.66 -3.40 10.28
C TYR A 165 21.63 -1.93 10.67
N VAL A 166 20.65 -1.15 10.19
CA VAL A 166 20.53 0.26 10.56
C VAL A 166 19.66 0.42 11.80
N LEU A 167 18.50 -0.24 11.86
CA LEU A 167 17.64 -0.21 13.06
C LEU A 167 18.05 -1.22 14.12
N GLY A 168 18.83 -2.25 13.77
CA GLY A 168 19.26 -3.28 14.73
C GLY A 168 18.16 -4.24 15.17
N ILE A 169 17.03 -4.29 14.44
CA ILE A 169 15.94 -5.21 14.73
C ILE A 169 16.37 -6.65 14.44
N ASP A 170 16.00 -7.58 15.33
CA ASP A 170 16.37 -9.00 15.26
C ASP A 170 17.90 -9.25 15.19
N ASN A 171 18.68 -8.35 15.80
CA ASN A 171 20.14 -8.44 15.86
C ASN A 171 20.63 -8.36 17.33
N PRO A 172 20.61 -9.49 18.06
CA PRO A 172 20.89 -9.50 19.51
C PRO A 172 22.31 -9.06 19.87
N ASP A 173 23.25 -9.16 18.92
CA ASP A 173 24.67 -8.90 19.17
C ASP A 173 25.10 -7.47 18.80
N LYS A 174 24.22 -6.66 18.19
CA LYS A 174 24.56 -5.31 17.70
C LYS A 174 23.41 -4.33 17.86
N LEU A 175 23.69 -3.25 18.58
CA LEU A 175 22.82 -2.07 18.63
C LEU A 175 22.65 -1.48 17.23
N GLY A 176 21.45 -0.97 16.93
CA GLY A 176 21.20 -0.19 15.73
C GLY A 176 21.98 1.12 15.74
N LEU A 177 22.08 1.77 14.59
CA LEU A 177 22.73 3.08 14.44
C LEU A 177 22.11 4.15 15.36
N TYR A 178 20.82 4.01 15.65
CA TYR A 178 20.04 4.93 16.46
C TYR A 178 19.86 4.50 17.92
N GLY A 179 20.50 3.42 18.35
CA GLY A 179 20.30 2.84 19.67
C GLY A 179 19.49 1.55 19.64
N GLU A 180 18.91 1.20 20.80
CA GLU A 180 17.96 0.11 20.93
C GLU A 180 16.59 0.54 20.36
N THR A 181 16.04 -0.25 19.45
CA THR A 181 14.76 0.06 18.82
C THR A 181 13.62 -0.58 19.61
N GLU A 182 12.85 0.23 20.35
CA GLU A 182 11.67 -0.22 21.10
C GLU A 182 10.48 -0.59 20.20
N GLY A 183 10.40 0.01 19.01
CA GLY A 183 9.38 -0.30 18.02
C GLY A 183 9.57 0.48 16.73
N TYR A 184 9.05 -0.06 15.64
CA TYR A 184 9.05 0.60 14.33
C TYR A 184 7.73 0.38 13.62
N TYR A 185 7.33 1.35 12.80
CA TYR A 185 6.24 1.23 11.86
C TYR A 185 6.76 1.60 10.48
N ALA A 186 6.58 0.72 9.50
CA ALA A 186 7.06 0.93 8.14
C ALA A 186 5.91 0.80 7.15
N THR A 187 5.87 1.73 6.20
CA THR A 187 4.93 1.70 5.07
C THR A 187 5.68 2.07 3.80
N VAL A 188 5.12 1.71 2.65
CA VAL A 188 5.66 2.07 1.34
C VAL A 188 4.73 3.12 0.73
N GLU A 189 5.24 4.34 0.59
CA GLU A 189 4.51 5.45 -0.05
C GLU A 189 4.45 5.25 -1.57
N GLN A 190 3.32 5.66 -2.16
CA GLN A 190 3.03 5.61 -3.61
C GLN A 190 2.80 7.02 -4.15
#